data_AF-A0A8T5TXF0-F1
#
_entry.id   AF-A0A8T5TXF0-F1
#
_cell.length_a   1.000
_cell.length_b   1.000
_cell.length_c   1.000
_cell.angle_alpha   90.00
_cell.angle_beta   90.00
_cell.angle_gamma   90.00
#
_symmetry.space_group_name_H-M   'P 1'
#
loop_
_entity.id
_entity.type
_entity.pdbx_description
1 polymer ?
#
loop_
_entity_poly.entity_id
_entity_poly.type
_entity_poly.pdbx_seq_one_letter_code
_entity_poly.pdbx_strand_id
1 'polypeptide(L)'
;MENNQDSTWNGLLQNFETGLEKAIEELEKRDVESIPGAKEALIQRLKNMKLHFPKNNGEIFLKSINDTIQNAFFPNTKDFAEAFEKIIKSRTHEQDFIINELLNGFVTSKAKVIASGTQGPIIDRMVEAFSKRNDFHIVDHQFYAMFGDPNKPRHYIKNQLEELAELFGLISRELVVEKDIRRSEEKVYTFYTFPESIIKILKEKYLIIDEELGYAYVSEAFDRNVFICMFLANIAINRDNLDKIGGSYTLNGISAIFALILLLSFLPKLSLDETSPILNDPTYDPDSMSVIPKSWMMRQVLEPLFEPLIKIIAYRLGGGLWLSKIIDSEINKKIHNQIRFLIKDVNKWVLGQLIRVEIPIFVEISNIFTEILIGYNDSSNE
;
A
#
# COMPACT_ATOMS: atom_id res chain seq x y z
N MET A 1 35.91 6.26 16.71
CA MET A 1 34.58 5.63 16.66
C MET A 1 34.13 5.75 15.22
N GLU A 2 34.54 4.82 14.37
CA GLU A 2 34.36 4.87 12.91
C GLU A 2 33.79 3.54 12.40
N ASN A 3 32.82 3.63 11.50
CA ASN A 3 32.51 2.69 10.42
C ASN A 3 32.41 1.19 10.74
N ASN A 4 31.38 0.79 11.51
CA ASN A 4 30.62 -0.41 11.13
C ASN A 4 29.45 0.06 10.26
N GLN A 5 29.75 0.48 9.03
CA GLN A 5 28.73 0.68 8.00
C GLN A 5 28.06 -0.67 7.73
N ASP A 6 26.72 -0.73 7.73
CA ASP A 6 26.00 -1.97 7.44
C ASP A 6 26.29 -2.40 5.99
N SER A 7 27.10 -3.43 5.84
CA SER A 7 27.48 -4.00 4.53
C SER A 7 26.27 -4.38 3.68
N THR A 8 25.16 -4.74 4.34
CA THR A 8 23.89 -5.08 3.68
C THR A 8 23.29 -3.86 3.01
N TRP A 9 23.23 -2.73 3.72
CA TRP A 9 22.69 -1.49 3.19
C TRP A 9 23.51 -0.97 2.02
N ASN A 10 24.84 -0.98 2.14
CA ASN A 10 25.75 -0.59 1.06
C ASN A 10 25.52 -1.44 -0.20
N GLY A 11 25.36 -2.76 -0.04
CA GLY A 11 25.06 -3.66 -1.15
C GLY A 11 23.69 -3.37 -1.80
N LEU A 12 22.67 -3.04 -1.01
CA LEU A 12 21.36 -2.66 -1.52
C LEU A 12 21.40 -1.36 -2.33
N LEU A 13 22.10 -0.34 -1.83
CA LEU A 13 22.30 0.92 -2.54
C LEU A 13 23.04 0.72 -3.87
N GLN A 14 24.12 -0.06 -3.85
CA GLN A 14 24.89 -0.35 -5.05
C GLN A 14 24.06 -1.10 -6.09
N ASN A 15 23.24 -2.07 -5.68
CA ASN A 15 22.35 -2.79 -6.58
C ASN A 15 21.32 -1.84 -7.23
N PHE A 16 20.80 -0.89 -6.47
CA PHE A 16 19.88 0.12 -7.01
C PHE A 16 20.58 1.08 -7.97
N GLU A 17 21.80 1.51 -7.66
CA GLU A 17 22.63 2.34 -8.55
C GLU A 17 22.91 1.64 -9.89
N THR A 18 23.31 0.35 -9.86
CA THR A 18 23.48 -0.47 -11.06
C THR A 18 22.15 -0.65 -11.83
N GLY A 19 21.03 -0.73 -11.12
CA GLY A 19 19.70 -0.73 -11.73
C GLY A 19 19.40 0.53 -12.53
N LEU A 20 19.73 1.70 -11.96
CA LEU A 20 19.60 3.01 -12.61
C LEU A 20 20.47 3.10 -13.87
N GLU A 21 21.71 2.61 -13.82
CA GLU A 21 22.60 2.56 -15.00
C GLU A 21 22.00 1.77 -16.15
N LYS A 22 21.53 0.54 -15.87
CA LYS A 22 20.91 -0.32 -16.90
C LYS A 22 19.67 0.33 -17.50
N ALA A 23 18.82 0.93 -16.67
CA ALA A 23 17.62 1.62 -17.14
C ALA A 23 17.97 2.81 -18.05
N ILE A 24 18.98 3.61 -17.70
CA ILE A 24 19.47 4.72 -18.52
C ILE A 24 20.00 4.22 -19.87
N GLU A 25 20.85 3.20 -19.88
CA GLU A 25 21.40 2.64 -21.11
C GLU A 25 20.32 2.13 -22.06
N GLU A 26 19.29 1.46 -21.53
CA GLU A 26 18.19 0.94 -22.32
C GLU A 26 17.29 2.04 -22.88
N LEU A 27 17.07 3.11 -22.10
CA LEU A 27 16.38 4.31 -22.58
C LEU A 27 17.16 4.99 -23.70
N GLU A 28 18.49 5.11 -23.59
CA GLU A 28 19.33 5.73 -24.62
C GLU A 28 19.28 4.96 -25.95
N LYS A 29 19.26 3.61 -25.91
CA LYS A 29 19.25 2.73 -27.09
C LYS A 29 17.94 2.69 -27.88
N ARG A 30 16.80 2.99 -27.26
CA ARG A 30 15.47 2.81 -27.87
C ARG A 30 14.68 4.11 -27.88
N ASP A 31 13.97 4.34 -28.96
CA ASP A 31 12.98 5.41 -29.03
C ASP A 31 11.58 4.81 -29.14
N VAL A 32 10.79 5.01 -28.10
CA VAL A 32 9.43 4.46 -27.98
C VAL A 32 8.45 5.53 -27.50
N GLU A 33 8.87 6.80 -27.46
CA GLU A 33 8.06 7.87 -26.91
C GLU A 33 7.02 8.39 -27.89
N SER A 34 5.89 8.80 -27.34
CA SER A 34 4.84 9.54 -28.04
C SER A 34 4.79 11.00 -27.62
N ILE A 35 5.58 11.40 -26.62
CA ILE A 35 5.59 12.75 -26.05
C ILE A 35 7.00 13.33 -26.24
N PRO A 36 7.15 14.43 -26.99
CA PRO A 36 8.43 15.08 -27.16
C PRO A 36 9.09 15.43 -25.81
N GLY A 37 10.37 15.10 -25.64
CA GLY A 37 11.13 15.43 -24.42
C GLY A 37 10.90 14.49 -23.22
N ALA A 38 9.93 13.55 -23.30
CA ALA A 38 9.59 12.67 -22.18
C ALA A 38 10.70 11.69 -21.82
N LYS A 39 11.39 11.15 -22.84
CA LYS A 39 12.54 10.26 -22.65
C LYS A 39 13.71 11.01 -22.02
N GLU A 40 14.01 12.21 -22.51
CA GLU A 40 15.11 13.03 -22.00
C GLU A 40 14.85 13.43 -20.53
N ALA A 41 13.62 13.83 -20.20
CA ALA A 41 13.22 14.13 -18.84
C ALA A 41 13.34 12.89 -17.92
N LEU A 42 12.94 11.71 -18.39
CA LEU A 42 13.08 10.46 -17.65
C LEU A 42 14.56 10.12 -17.42
N ILE A 43 15.38 10.15 -18.47
CA ILE A 43 16.82 9.91 -18.37
C ILE A 43 17.46 10.88 -17.36
N GLN A 44 17.14 12.17 -17.45
CA GLN A 44 17.67 13.17 -16.53
C GLN A 44 17.27 12.88 -15.08
N ARG A 45 16.02 12.47 -14.87
CA ARG A 45 15.53 12.08 -13.55
C ARG A 45 16.24 10.84 -12.99
N LEU A 46 16.48 9.82 -13.81
CA LEU A 46 17.28 8.65 -13.42
C LEU A 46 18.74 9.03 -13.10
N LYS A 47 19.34 9.94 -13.89
CA LYS A 47 20.70 10.47 -13.64
C LYS A 47 20.77 11.23 -12.30
N ASN A 48 19.77 12.04 -11.99
CA ASN A 48 19.68 12.73 -10.70
C ASN A 48 19.56 11.73 -9.53
N MET A 49 18.71 10.71 -9.65
CA MET A 49 18.61 9.64 -8.65
C MET A 49 19.96 8.97 -8.40
N LYS A 50 20.66 8.59 -9.48
CA LYS A 50 21.98 7.97 -9.42
C LYS A 50 23.00 8.85 -8.71
N LEU A 51 22.95 10.16 -8.97
CA LEU A 51 23.88 11.12 -8.38
C LEU A 51 23.62 11.37 -6.89
N HIS A 52 22.36 11.42 -6.46
CA HIS A 52 22.00 11.92 -5.13
C HIS A 52 21.69 10.81 -4.12
N PHE A 53 21.06 9.70 -4.54
CA PHE A 53 20.63 8.66 -3.61
C PHE A 53 21.74 7.81 -2.99
N PRO A 54 22.89 7.57 -3.62
CA PRO A 54 24.00 6.88 -2.97
C PRO A 54 24.83 7.78 -2.03
N LYS A 55 24.76 9.12 -2.19
CA LYS A 55 25.58 10.07 -1.42
C LYS A 55 25.33 9.95 0.08
N ASN A 56 26.37 10.19 0.88
CA ASN A 56 26.35 10.10 2.34
C ASN A 56 25.71 8.79 2.85
N ASN A 57 26.06 7.66 2.22
CA ASN A 57 25.47 6.36 2.55
C ASN A 57 23.94 6.32 2.38
N GLY A 58 23.45 7.03 1.37
CA GLY A 58 22.03 7.19 1.05
C GLY A 58 21.18 7.86 2.09
N GLU A 59 21.74 8.80 2.84
CA GLU A 59 21.04 9.64 3.83
C GLU A 59 19.73 10.23 3.30
N ILE A 60 19.76 10.86 2.12
CA ILE A 60 18.56 11.46 1.51
C ILE A 60 17.53 10.38 1.21
N PHE A 61 17.96 9.26 0.63
CA PHE A 61 17.06 8.20 0.25
C PHE A 61 16.41 7.53 1.47
N LEU A 62 17.19 7.30 2.53
CA LEU A 62 16.71 6.83 3.81
C LEU A 62 15.68 7.78 4.40
N LYS A 63 15.99 9.08 4.41
CA LYS A 63 15.08 10.10 4.91
C LYS A 63 13.77 10.08 4.13
N SER A 64 13.81 9.98 2.80
CA SER A 64 12.60 9.86 1.97
C SER A 64 11.73 8.69 2.41
N ILE A 65 12.31 7.49 2.53
CA ILE A 65 11.56 6.29 2.92
C ILE A 65 11.02 6.43 4.34
N ASN A 66 11.83 6.94 5.27
CA ASN A 66 11.44 7.05 6.67
C ASN A 66 10.27 8.02 6.84
N ASP A 67 10.39 9.22 6.26
CA ASP A 67 9.42 10.30 6.46
C ASP A 67 8.10 9.99 5.74
N THR A 68 8.16 9.41 4.54
CA THR A 68 6.97 9.25 3.68
C THR A 68 6.33 7.86 3.77
N ILE A 69 7.10 6.81 4.06
CA ILE A 69 6.59 5.42 4.11
C ILE A 69 6.59 4.89 5.54
N GLN A 70 7.75 4.84 6.19
CA GLN A 70 7.89 4.16 7.48
C GLN A 70 7.06 4.86 8.56
N ASN A 71 7.19 6.18 8.71
CA ASN A 71 6.50 6.92 9.76
C ASN A 71 4.99 6.97 9.56
N ALA A 72 4.53 7.05 8.30
CA ALA A 72 3.13 7.16 7.95
C ALA A 72 2.39 5.82 7.97
N PHE A 73 3.03 4.72 7.53
CA PHE A 73 2.34 3.43 7.35
C PHE A 73 2.85 2.31 8.26
N PHE A 74 4.07 2.45 8.82
CA PHE A 74 4.70 1.42 9.66
C PHE A 74 5.32 2.04 10.93
N PRO A 75 4.50 2.71 11.77
CA PRO A 75 5.01 3.44 12.93
C PRO A 75 5.80 2.54 13.87
N ASN A 76 6.87 3.08 14.45
CA ASN A 76 7.70 2.35 15.40
C ASN A 76 7.08 2.31 16.80
N THR A 77 6.02 1.51 16.95
CA THR A 77 5.37 1.24 18.23
C THR A 77 5.00 -0.23 18.36
N LYS A 78 4.79 -0.68 19.61
CA LYS A 78 4.24 -2.01 19.94
C LYS A 78 2.77 -1.94 20.32
N ASP A 79 2.21 -0.74 20.48
CA ASP A 79 0.79 -0.55 20.78
C ASP A 79 -0.03 -0.51 19.49
N PHE A 80 -1.00 -1.41 19.39
CA PHE A 80 -1.81 -1.54 18.18
C PHE A 80 -2.71 -0.32 17.95
N ALA A 81 -3.26 0.26 19.01
CA ALA A 81 -4.14 1.41 18.92
C ALA A 81 -3.36 2.67 18.56
N GLU A 82 -2.16 2.86 19.13
CA GLU A 82 -1.25 3.94 18.75
C GLU A 82 -0.84 3.83 17.28
N ALA A 83 -0.51 2.61 16.81
CA ALA A 83 -0.18 2.38 15.41
C ALA A 83 -1.36 2.74 14.49
N PHE A 84 -2.55 2.21 14.80
CA PHE A 84 -3.77 2.47 14.05
C PHE A 84 -4.12 3.97 14.03
N GLU A 85 -4.04 4.65 15.18
CA GLU A 85 -4.35 6.07 15.31
C GLU A 85 -3.38 6.95 14.52
N LYS A 86 -2.08 6.62 14.52
CA LYS A 86 -1.09 7.33 13.71
C LYS A 86 -1.41 7.21 12.22
N ILE A 87 -1.60 5.98 11.74
CA ILE A 87 -1.85 5.70 10.32
C ILE A 87 -3.18 6.33 9.88
N ILE A 88 -4.22 6.31 10.71
CA ILE A 88 -5.53 6.86 10.33
C ILE A 88 -5.57 8.39 10.33
N LYS A 89 -4.63 9.04 11.04
CA LYS A 89 -4.48 10.50 11.08
C LYS A 89 -3.54 11.01 9.99
N SER A 90 -2.53 10.24 9.61
CA SER A 90 -1.52 10.63 8.62
C SER A 90 -1.99 10.52 7.18
N ARG A 91 -3.30 10.37 6.94
CA ARG A 91 -3.86 10.00 5.64
C ARG A 91 -4.86 11.05 5.15
N THR A 92 -4.60 11.61 3.97
CA THR A 92 -5.54 12.48 3.26
C THR A 92 -6.36 11.69 2.23
N HIS A 93 -7.54 12.20 1.86
CA HIS A 93 -8.46 11.50 0.94
C HIS A 93 -7.82 11.14 -0.42
N GLU A 94 -6.89 11.97 -0.90
CA GLU A 94 -6.17 11.79 -2.16
C GLU A 94 -4.99 10.79 -2.04
N GLN A 95 -4.25 10.81 -0.92
CA GLN A 95 -3.23 9.80 -0.60
C GLN A 95 -3.85 8.41 -0.45
N ASP A 96 -5.07 8.36 0.06
CA ASP A 96 -5.78 7.15 0.39
C ASP A 96 -6.27 6.38 -0.82
N PHE A 97 -6.65 7.03 -1.93
CA PHE A 97 -7.30 6.30 -3.02
C PHE A 97 -6.39 5.22 -3.65
N ILE A 98 -5.18 5.57 -4.10
CA ILE A 98 -4.30 4.62 -4.82
C ILE A 98 -3.72 3.58 -3.85
N ILE A 99 -3.30 4.00 -2.66
CA ILE A 99 -2.79 3.07 -1.65
C ILE A 99 -3.91 2.12 -1.21
N ASN A 100 -5.14 2.63 -1.04
CA ASN A 100 -6.26 1.79 -0.70
C ASN A 100 -6.63 0.84 -1.84
N GLU A 101 -6.61 1.27 -3.10
CA GLU A 101 -6.88 0.37 -4.22
C GLU A 101 -5.80 -0.71 -4.37
N LEU A 102 -4.52 -0.37 -4.21
CA LEU A 102 -3.43 -1.34 -4.26
C LEU A 102 -3.49 -2.33 -3.09
N LEU A 103 -3.75 -1.85 -1.87
CA LEU A 103 -3.86 -2.71 -0.69
C LEU A 103 -5.16 -3.52 -0.70
N ASN A 104 -6.28 -2.95 -1.13
CA ASN A 104 -7.55 -3.65 -1.32
C ASN A 104 -7.43 -4.71 -2.42
N GLY A 105 -6.78 -4.39 -3.54
CA GLY A 105 -6.46 -5.32 -4.62
C GLY A 105 -5.57 -6.47 -4.12
N PHE A 106 -4.55 -6.16 -3.31
CA PHE A 106 -3.67 -7.15 -2.71
C PHE A 106 -4.41 -8.07 -1.72
N VAL A 107 -5.14 -7.49 -0.75
CA VAL A 107 -5.94 -8.25 0.21
C VAL A 107 -6.99 -9.10 -0.51
N THR A 108 -7.64 -8.54 -1.53
CA THR A 108 -8.60 -9.26 -2.37
C THR A 108 -7.92 -10.34 -3.20
N SER A 109 -6.67 -10.17 -3.66
CA SER A 109 -5.94 -11.19 -4.39
C SER A 109 -5.57 -12.38 -3.50
N LYS A 110 -5.16 -12.10 -2.26
CA LYS A 110 -5.00 -13.11 -1.20
C LYS A 110 -6.33 -13.82 -1.00
N ALA A 111 -7.42 -13.06 -0.85
CA ALA A 111 -8.77 -13.59 -0.69
C ALA A 111 -9.34 -14.30 -1.94
N LYS A 112 -8.91 -14.01 -3.18
CA LYS A 112 -9.39 -14.61 -4.45
C LYS A 112 -8.69 -15.92 -4.80
N VAL A 113 -7.41 -16.05 -4.45
CA VAL A 113 -6.73 -17.38 -4.39
C VAL A 113 -7.50 -18.31 -3.45
N ILE A 114 -8.23 -17.70 -2.53
CA ILE A 114 -8.93 -18.32 -1.43
C ILE A 114 -10.46 -18.46 -1.71
N ALA A 115 -11.08 -17.58 -2.49
CA ALA A 115 -12.53 -17.57 -2.80
C ALA A 115 -12.79 -17.40 -4.31
N SER A 116 -12.82 -18.51 -5.05
CA SER A 116 -13.32 -18.53 -6.43
C SER A 116 -14.86 -18.49 -6.43
N GLY A 117 -15.46 -17.29 -6.50
CA GLY A 117 -16.90 -17.19 -6.78
C GLY A 117 -17.66 -15.95 -6.27
N THR A 118 -17.03 -15.04 -5.54
CA THR A 118 -17.74 -13.88 -4.95
C THR A 118 -17.69 -12.62 -5.83
N GLN A 119 -18.84 -11.95 -6.02
CA GLN A 119 -18.92 -10.64 -6.67
C GLN A 119 -18.59 -9.51 -5.68
N GLY A 120 -17.42 -8.88 -5.83
CA GLY A 120 -16.99 -7.69 -5.08
C GLY A 120 -15.79 -7.91 -4.14
N PRO A 121 -15.03 -6.86 -3.77
CA PRO A 121 -13.91 -6.94 -2.82
C PRO A 121 -14.34 -7.38 -1.42
N ILE A 122 -13.48 -8.11 -0.70
CA ILE A 122 -13.81 -8.62 0.65
C ILE A 122 -13.90 -7.49 1.69
N ILE A 123 -13.07 -6.45 1.56
CA ILE A 123 -13.06 -5.32 2.50
C ILE A 123 -14.40 -4.59 2.49
N ASP A 124 -14.98 -4.36 1.31
CA ASP A 124 -16.26 -3.64 1.19
C ASP A 124 -17.41 -4.39 1.90
N ARG A 125 -17.38 -5.72 1.87
CA ARG A 125 -18.35 -6.56 2.59
C ARG A 125 -18.13 -6.53 4.10
N MET A 126 -16.87 -6.46 4.54
CA MET A 126 -16.56 -6.26 5.95
C MET A 126 -17.07 -4.90 6.42
N VAL A 127 -16.83 -3.83 5.66
CA VAL A 127 -17.37 -2.50 5.94
C VAL A 127 -18.89 -2.56 6.09
N GLU A 128 -19.59 -3.15 5.12
CA GLU A 128 -21.06 -3.28 5.15
C GLU A 128 -21.55 -4.07 6.37
N ALA A 129 -20.84 -5.13 6.78
CA ALA A 129 -21.26 -5.94 7.91
C ALA A 129 -21.00 -5.26 9.25
N PHE A 130 -19.85 -4.59 9.40
CA PHE A 130 -19.50 -3.88 10.63
C PHE A 130 -20.28 -2.57 10.79
N SER A 131 -20.67 -1.89 9.71
CA SER A 131 -21.44 -0.65 9.77
C SER A 131 -22.90 -0.84 10.19
N LYS A 132 -23.45 -2.06 10.02
CA LYS A 132 -24.82 -2.42 10.41
C LYS A 132 -25.04 -2.44 11.93
N ARG A 133 -23.97 -2.43 12.75
CA ARG A 133 -24.07 -2.47 14.20
C ARG A 133 -23.17 -1.43 14.86
N ASN A 134 -23.75 -0.65 15.76
CA ASN A 134 -23.08 0.43 16.50
C ASN A 134 -21.98 -0.04 17.47
N ASP A 135 -21.98 -1.33 17.76
CA ASP A 135 -20.99 -1.97 18.61
C ASP A 135 -19.82 -2.55 17.79
N PHE A 136 -19.86 -2.47 16.46
CA PHE A 136 -18.84 -3.00 15.55
C PHE A 136 -18.55 -4.50 15.78
N HIS A 137 -19.60 -5.32 15.90
CA HIS A 137 -19.47 -6.78 15.94
C HIS A 137 -20.16 -7.41 14.74
N ILE A 138 -19.60 -8.53 14.26
CA ILE A 138 -20.24 -9.39 13.27
C ILE A 138 -20.26 -10.82 13.81
N VAL A 139 -21.37 -11.53 13.64
CA VAL A 139 -21.42 -12.97 14.02
C VAL A 139 -20.84 -13.81 12.89
N ASP A 140 -20.27 -14.96 13.22
CA ASP A 140 -19.71 -15.92 12.26
C ASP A 140 -20.69 -16.25 11.10
N HIS A 141 -21.98 -16.40 11.41
CA HIS A 141 -23.03 -16.61 10.43
C HIS A 141 -23.13 -15.47 9.39
N GLN A 142 -23.02 -14.20 9.82
CA GLN A 142 -23.02 -13.04 8.92
C GLN A 142 -21.78 -13.04 8.02
N PHE A 143 -20.65 -13.50 8.56
CA PHE A 143 -19.43 -13.64 7.80
C PHE A 143 -19.52 -14.77 6.76
N TYR A 144 -20.00 -15.95 7.16
CA TYR A 144 -20.20 -17.06 6.23
C TYR A 144 -21.18 -16.72 5.10
N ALA A 145 -22.18 -15.88 5.37
CA ALA A 145 -23.12 -15.39 4.37
C ALA A 145 -22.43 -14.56 3.28
N MET A 146 -21.26 -13.96 3.57
CA MET A 146 -20.45 -13.30 2.54
C MET A 146 -19.93 -14.32 1.51
N PHE A 147 -19.67 -15.57 1.89
CA PHE A 147 -19.01 -16.56 1.03
C PHE A 147 -19.95 -17.64 0.46
N GLY A 148 -21.24 -17.62 0.79
CA GLY A 148 -22.21 -18.59 0.30
C GLY A 148 -23.28 -18.93 1.33
N ASP A 149 -23.61 -20.22 1.48
CA ASP A 149 -24.61 -20.69 2.45
C ASP A 149 -24.04 -20.64 3.89
N PRO A 150 -24.55 -19.74 4.75
CA PRO A 150 -24.04 -19.59 6.11
C PRO A 150 -24.40 -20.75 7.04
N ASN A 151 -25.36 -21.60 6.68
CA ASN A 151 -25.76 -22.74 7.49
C ASN A 151 -24.88 -23.98 7.25
N LYS A 152 -24.12 -23.99 6.14
CA LYS A 152 -23.21 -25.07 5.77
C LYS A 152 -21.88 -24.51 5.23
N PRO A 153 -21.14 -23.73 6.03
CA PRO A 153 -19.86 -23.20 5.60
C PRO A 153 -18.89 -24.37 5.37
N ARG A 154 -18.28 -24.40 4.19
CA ARG A 154 -17.24 -25.38 3.87
C ARG A 154 -16.03 -25.15 4.77
N HIS A 155 -15.26 -26.19 5.08
CA HIS A 155 -14.10 -26.09 5.98
C HIS A 155 -13.14 -24.97 5.59
N TYR A 156 -12.87 -24.80 4.29
CA TYR A 156 -11.99 -23.73 3.82
C TYR A 156 -12.53 -22.32 4.14
N ILE A 157 -13.86 -22.12 4.24
CA ILE A 157 -14.49 -20.83 4.59
C ILE A 157 -14.31 -20.50 6.08
N LYS A 158 -14.19 -21.53 6.94
CA LYS A 158 -13.89 -21.32 8.36
C LYS A 158 -12.46 -20.86 8.55
N ASN A 159 -11.50 -21.55 7.93
CA ASN A 159 -10.10 -21.14 7.93
C ASN A 159 -9.92 -19.72 7.34
N GLN A 160 -10.71 -19.36 6.33
CA GLN A 160 -10.71 -18.03 5.73
C GLN A 160 -11.05 -16.91 6.71
N LEU A 161 -12.03 -17.15 7.56
CA LEU A 161 -12.46 -16.21 8.56
C LEU A 161 -11.36 -15.98 9.61
N GLU A 162 -10.69 -17.06 10.02
CA GLU A 162 -9.55 -16.99 10.92
C GLU A 162 -8.38 -16.21 10.27
N GLU A 163 -8.02 -16.54 9.03
CA GLU A 163 -6.95 -15.84 8.31
C GLU A 163 -7.24 -14.35 8.10
N LEU A 164 -8.49 -13.98 7.79
CA LEU A 164 -8.88 -12.57 7.65
C LEU A 164 -8.92 -11.86 8.99
N ALA A 165 -9.40 -12.51 10.05
CA ALA A 165 -9.38 -11.98 11.39
C ALA A 165 -7.94 -11.70 11.86
N GLU A 166 -7.03 -12.65 11.64
CA GLU A 166 -5.60 -12.48 11.94
C GLU A 166 -4.97 -11.37 11.11
N LEU A 167 -5.28 -11.30 9.81
CA LEU A 167 -4.75 -10.28 8.90
C LEU A 167 -5.09 -8.86 9.35
N PHE A 168 -6.32 -8.65 9.80
CA PHE A 168 -6.82 -7.35 10.27
C PHE A 168 -6.63 -7.16 11.78
N GLY A 169 -6.09 -8.12 12.53
CA GLY A 169 -5.97 -8.04 13.98
C GLY A 169 -7.32 -7.96 14.71
N LEU A 170 -8.36 -8.59 14.16
CA LEU A 170 -9.65 -8.74 14.82
C LEU A 170 -9.57 -9.76 15.95
N ILE A 171 -10.47 -9.62 16.93
CA ILE A 171 -10.62 -10.56 18.03
C ILE A 171 -11.92 -11.35 17.88
N SER A 172 -11.83 -12.65 18.12
CA SER A 172 -12.97 -13.54 18.27
C SER A 172 -13.43 -13.56 19.72
N ARG A 173 -14.73 -13.47 19.96
CA ARG A 173 -15.37 -13.59 21.27
C ARG A 173 -16.53 -14.58 21.15
N GLU A 174 -16.73 -15.39 22.19
CA GLU A 174 -17.85 -16.34 22.25
C GLU A 174 -18.96 -15.77 23.14
N LEU A 175 -20.20 -15.83 22.64
CA LEU A 175 -21.40 -15.57 23.41
C LEU A 175 -22.14 -16.90 23.59
N VAL A 176 -22.18 -17.38 24.83
CA VAL A 176 -23.01 -18.54 25.20
C VAL A 176 -24.40 -18.04 25.53
N VAL A 177 -25.40 -18.42 24.73
CA VAL A 177 -26.81 -18.07 24.99
C VAL A 177 -27.49 -19.28 25.62
N GLU A 178 -27.83 -19.15 26.91
CA GLU A 178 -28.69 -20.09 27.63
C GLU A 178 -30.15 -19.90 27.20
N LYS A 179 -30.48 -20.48 26.03
CA LYS A 179 -31.81 -20.76 25.44
C LYS A 179 -32.83 -19.65 25.16
N ASP A 180 -33.31 -19.78 23.92
CA ASP A 180 -34.68 -19.54 23.47
C ASP A 180 -35.60 -20.72 23.89
N ILE A 181 -36.85 -20.42 24.24
CA ILE A 181 -37.81 -21.23 25.03
C ILE A 181 -38.22 -22.58 24.39
N ARG A 182 -37.75 -22.92 23.17
CA ARG A 182 -38.30 -24.02 22.35
C ARG A 182 -37.35 -25.19 22.06
N ARG A 183 -36.03 -25.05 22.15
CA ARG A 183 -35.09 -26.16 21.88
C ARG A 183 -34.03 -26.18 22.96
N SER A 184 -33.98 -27.28 23.69
CA SER A 184 -33.29 -27.36 24.96
C SER A 184 -31.75 -27.52 24.87
N GLU A 185 -31.11 -26.78 23.97
CA GLU A 185 -29.66 -26.84 23.73
C GLU A 185 -29.00 -25.46 23.95
N GLU A 186 -27.83 -25.43 24.60
CA GLU A 186 -26.97 -24.25 24.65
C GLU A 186 -26.46 -23.92 23.25
N LYS A 187 -26.54 -22.65 22.86
CA LYS A 187 -26.00 -22.20 21.57
C LYS A 187 -24.87 -21.22 21.80
N VAL A 188 -23.67 -21.63 21.40
CA VAL A 188 -22.49 -20.77 21.37
C VAL A 188 -22.47 -20.04 20.04
N TYR A 189 -22.43 -18.71 20.10
CA TYR A 189 -22.23 -17.85 18.95
C TYR A 189 -20.84 -17.25 19.01
N THR A 190 -20.03 -17.47 17.98
CA THR A 190 -18.75 -16.78 17.83
C THR A 190 -18.98 -15.48 17.08
N PHE A 191 -18.44 -14.39 17.59
CA PHE A 191 -18.50 -13.08 16.96
C PHE A 191 -17.13 -12.43 16.89
N TYR A 192 -16.94 -11.62 15.86
CA TYR A 192 -15.68 -10.95 15.55
C TYR A 192 -15.85 -9.46 15.76
N THR A 193 -14.84 -8.85 16.37
CA THR A 193 -14.82 -7.41 16.62
C THR A 193 -13.41 -6.86 16.66
N PHE A 194 -13.32 -5.54 16.74
CA PHE A 194 -12.08 -4.84 16.92
C PHE A 194 -11.60 -4.99 18.38
N PRO A 195 -10.28 -4.92 18.65
CA PRO A 195 -9.77 -4.78 20.01
C PRO A 195 -10.41 -3.58 20.72
N GLU A 196 -10.62 -3.68 22.04
CA GLU A 196 -11.35 -2.66 22.81
C GLU A 196 -10.75 -1.25 22.66
N SER A 197 -9.42 -1.16 22.60
CA SER A 197 -8.70 0.08 22.37
C SER A 197 -8.98 0.69 21.00
N ILE A 198 -9.19 -0.13 19.96
CA ILE A 198 -9.59 0.31 18.62
C ILE A 198 -11.07 0.70 18.61
N ILE A 199 -11.95 -0.06 19.28
CA ILE A 199 -13.38 0.28 19.38
C ILE A 199 -13.55 1.70 19.94
N LYS A 200 -12.76 2.08 20.94
CA LYS A 200 -12.80 3.43 21.51
C LYS A 200 -12.54 4.50 20.44
N ILE A 201 -11.47 4.34 19.65
CA ILE A 201 -11.13 5.25 18.55
C ILE A 201 -12.24 5.28 17.50
N LEU A 202 -12.80 4.12 17.14
CA LEU A 202 -13.87 4.02 16.14
C LEU A 202 -15.14 4.70 16.61
N LYS A 203 -15.53 4.56 17.87
CA LYS A 203 -16.70 5.23 18.44
C LYS A 203 -16.52 6.74 18.44
N GLU A 204 -15.34 7.23 18.84
CA GLU A 204 -15.04 8.66 18.84
C GLU A 204 -15.10 9.28 17.42
N LYS A 205 -14.69 8.53 16.39
CA LYS A 205 -14.56 9.05 15.02
C LYS A 205 -15.75 8.77 14.12
N TYR A 206 -16.42 7.62 14.29
CA TYR A 206 -17.40 7.10 13.32
C TYR A 206 -18.77 6.80 13.92
N LEU A 207 -18.97 6.86 15.23
CA LEU A 207 -20.30 6.68 15.82
C LEU A 207 -20.98 8.04 15.98
N ILE A 208 -22.11 8.23 15.29
CA ILE A 208 -22.94 9.42 15.41
C ILE A 208 -24.08 9.11 16.38
N ILE A 209 -24.28 9.98 17.37
CA ILE A 209 -25.42 9.91 18.28
C ILE A 209 -26.47 10.90 17.77
N ASP A 210 -27.59 10.37 17.28
CA ASP A 210 -28.73 11.19 16.88
C ASP A 210 -29.58 11.51 18.12
N GLU A 211 -29.44 12.72 18.65
CA GLU A 211 -30.19 13.17 19.82
C GLU A 211 -31.69 13.35 19.54
N GLU A 212 -32.09 13.56 18.28
CA GLU A 212 -33.49 13.75 17.90
C GLU A 212 -34.22 12.39 17.79
N LEU A 213 -33.56 11.39 17.23
CA LEU A 213 -34.12 10.04 17.04
C LEU A 213 -33.79 9.07 18.19
N GLY A 214 -32.89 9.45 19.09
CA GLY A 214 -32.54 8.68 20.29
C GLY A 214 -31.78 7.38 20.01
N TYR A 215 -31.16 7.24 18.84
CA TYR A 215 -30.33 6.08 18.50
C TYR A 215 -28.97 6.51 17.94
N ALA A 216 -27.96 5.68 18.17
CA ALA A 216 -26.64 5.86 17.57
C ALA A 216 -26.58 5.13 16.21
N TYR A 217 -25.76 5.59 15.28
CA TYR A 217 -25.48 4.88 14.04
C TYR A 217 -24.03 5.08 13.59
N VAL A 218 -23.52 4.16 12.77
CA VAL A 218 -22.17 4.28 12.20
C VAL A 218 -22.22 5.21 10.99
N SER A 219 -21.36 6.23 10.99
CA SER A 219 -21.19 7.22 9.93
C SER A 219 -20.81 6.56 8.59
N GLU A 220 -21.28 7.14 7.49
CA GLU A 220 -20.87 6.75 6.12
C GLU A 220 -19.36 6.93 5.87
N ALA A 221 -18.67 7.71 6.71
CA ALA A 221 -17.22 7.84 6.67
C ALA A 221 -16.48 6.58 7.15
N PHE A 222 -17.19 5.61 7.76
CA PHE A 222 -16.64 4.29 8.06
C PHE A 222 -16.55 3.46 6.78
N ASP A 223 -15.35 3.38 6.22
CA ASP A 223 -15.12 2.77 4.91
C ASP A 223 -13.93 1.79 4.92
N ARG A 224 -13.53 1.35 3.73
CA ARG A 224 -12.39 0.45 3.52
C ARG A 224 -11.09 0.97 4.13
N ASN A 225 -10.96 2.29 4.30
CA ASN A 225 -9.77 2.92 4.83
C ASN A 225 -9.49 2.43 6.26
N VAL A 226 -10.53 2.18 7.06
CA VAL A 226 -10.41 1.67 8.44
C VAL A 226 -9.72 0.31 8.45
N PHE A 227 -10.16 -0.63 7.61
CA PHE A 227 -9.58 -1.97 7.54
C PHE A 227 -8.17 -1.96 6.99
N ILE A 228 -7.87 -1.08 6.03
CA ILE A 228 -6.52 -0.94 5.49
C ILE A 228 -5.57 -0.38 6.55
N CYS A 229 -6.04 0.58 7.35
CA CYS A 229 -5.32 1.08 8.52
C CYS A 229 -5.02 -0.04 9.54
N MET A 230 -6.03 -0.86 9.85
CA MET A 230 -5.89 -1.99 10.76
C MET A 230 -4.87 -3.00 10.23
N PHE A 231 -4.93 -3.33 8.94
CA PHE A 231 -4.00 -4.23 8.29
C PHE A 231 -2.55 -3.72 8.39
N LEU A 232 -2.31 -2.45 8.07
CA LEU A 232 -0.99 -1.85 8.15
C LEU A 232 -0.48 -1.75 9.60
N ALA A 233 -1.34 -1.34 10.53
CA ALA A 233 -1.03 -1.31 11.95
C ALA A 233 -0.66 -2.71 12.48
N ASN A 234 -1.37 -3.74 12.05
CA ASN A 234 -1.13 -5.12 12.46
C ASN A 234 0.23 -5.61 11.94
N ILE A 235 0.58 -5.26 10.69
CA ILE A 235 1.92 -5.51 10.15
C ILE A 235 2.99 -4.76 10.93
N ALA A 236 2.77 -3.48 11.24
CA ALA A 236 3.75 -2.63 11.92
C ALA A 236 4.13 -3.16 13.32
N ILE A 237 3.15 -3.65 14.09
CA ILE A 237 3.40 -4.17 15.45
C ILE A 237 3.92 -5.61 15.45
N ASN A 238 3.59 -6.41 14.42
CA ASN A 238 3.99 -7.81 14.31
C ASN A 238 5.10 -8.04 13.28
N ARG A 239 5.91 -7.01 12.97
CA ARG A 239 6.98 -7.08 11.96
C ARG A 239 7.98 -8.24 12.21
N ASP A 240 8.17 -8.62 13.47
CA ASP A 240 9.08 -9.71 13.86
C ASP A 240 8.42 -11.09 13.86
N ASN A 241 7.10 -11.17 13.66
CA ASN A 241 6.33 -12.42 13.65
C ASN A 241 5.63 -12.61 12.31
N LEU A 242 6.31 -13.32 11.41
CA LEU A 242 5.85 -13.51 10.04
C LEU A 242 4.53 -14.28 9.96
N ASP A 243 4.32 -15.26 10.84
CA ASP A 243 3.10 -16.06 10.83
C ASP A 243 1.88 -15.18 11.11
N LYS A 244 1.99 -14.25 12.06
CA LYS A 244 0.91 -13.31 12.42
C LYS A 244 0.57 -12.29 11.33
N ILE A 245 1.50 -11.98 10.44
CA ILE A 245 1.28 -11.01 9.34
C ILE A 245 1.00 -11.71 8.01
N GLY A 246 0.82 -13.03 8.01
CA GLY A 246 0.47 -13.80 6.82
C GLY A 246 1.65 -14.21 5.93
N GLY A 247 2.84 -14.31 6.53
CA GLY A 247 4.04 -14.92 5.97
C GLY A 247 4.73 -14.13 4.86
N SER A 248 5.66 -14.79 4.18
CA SER A 248 6.44 -14.21 3.09
C SER A 248 5.57 -13.61 1.98
N TYR A 249 4.38 -14.16 1.70
CA TYR A 249 3.49 -13.60 0.69
C TYR A 249 3.09 -12.15 1.00
N THR A 250 2.70 -11.86 2.25
CA THR A 250 2.40 -10.50 2.70
C THR A 250 3.61 -9.58 2.60
N LEU A 251 4.79 -10.06 3.02
CA LEU A 251 6.03 -9.27 2.93
C LEU A 251 6.35 -8.84 1.50
N ASN A 252 6.28 -9.79 0.55
CA ASN A 252 6.56 -9.52 -0.86
C ASN A 252 5.53 -8.54 -1.45
N GLY A 253 4.24 -8.73 -1.13
CA GLY A 253 3.17 -7.85 -1.60
C GLY A 253 3.32 -6.42 -1.10
N ILE A 254 3.50 -6.24 0.21
CA ILE A 254 3.69 -4.92 0.83
C ILE A 254 4.95 -4.24 0.28
N SER A 255 6.07 -4.97 0.22
CA SER A 255 7.32 -4.41 -0.28
C SER A 255 7.22 -4.00 -1.75
N ALA A 256 6.51 -4.77 -2.58
CA ALA A 256 6.25 -4.43 -3.98
C ALA A 256 5.32 -3.23 -4.14
N ILE A 257 4.27 -3.10 -3.33
CA ILE A 257 3.35 -1.96 -3.37
C ILE A 257 4.11 -0.66 -3.03
N PHE A 258 4.85 -0.65 -1.93
CA PHE A 258 5.59 0.55 -1.51
C PHE A 258 6.80 0.84 -2.41
N ALA A 259 7.44 -0.19 -2.99
CA ALA A 259 8.43 0.02 -4.04
C ALA A 259 7.82 0.66 -5.30
N LEU A 260 6.59 0.27 -5.68
CA LEU A 260 5.89 0.85 -6.83
C LEU A 260 5.52 2.30 -6.57
N ILE A 261 4.97 2.60 -5.39
CA ILE A 261 4.65 3.95 -4.93
C ILE A 261 5.90 4.82 -5.01
N LEU A 262 7.00 4.36 -4.43
CA LEU A 262 8.27 5.07 -4.45
C LEU A 262 8.79 5.27 -5.89
N LEU A 263 8.75 4.23 -6.72
CA LEU A 263 9.23 4.29 -8.10
C LEU A 263 8.38 5.24 -8.96
N LEU A 264 7.04 5.24 -8.80
CA LEU A 264 6.13 6.17 -9.47
C LEU A 264 6.34 7.61 -9.01
N SER A 265 6.65 7.83 -7.74
CA SER A 265 6.93 9.16 -7.21
C SER A 265 8.12 9.83 -7.89
N PHE A 266 9.06 9.03 -8.37
CA PHE A 266 10.26 9.49 -9.06
C PHE A 266 10.05 9.80 -10.53
N LEU A 267 8.87 9.60 -11.10
CA LEU A 267 8.63 9.96 -12.50
C LEU A 267 8.78 11.48 -12.72
N PRO A 268 9.28 11.93 -13.89
CA PRO A 268 9.29 13.36 -14.21
C PRO A 268 7.86 13.89 -14.37
N LYS A 269 7.64 15.15 -13.97
CA LYS A 269 6.44 15.89 -14.36
C LYS A 269 6.65 16.40 -15.79
N LEU A 270 5.75 16.06 -16.70
CA LEU A 270 5.81 16.44 -18.11
C LEU A 270 4.77 17.51 -18.40
N SER A 271 5.17 18.59 -19.07
CA SER A 271 4.23 19.55 -19.67
C SER A 271 3.68 18.99 -20.96
N LEU A 272 2.35 18.97 -21.10
CA LEU A 272 1.70 18.64 -22.36
C LEU A 272 1.55 19.89 -23.23
N ASP A 273 1.73 19.73 -24.54
CA ASP A 273 1.35 20.76 -25.49
C ASP A 273 -0.18 20.84 -25.63
N GLU A 274 -0.69 22.00 -26.07
CA GLU A 274 -2.13 22.26 -26.27
C GLU A 274 -2.79 21.33 -27.29
N THR A 275 -2.00 20.68 -28.14
CA THR A 275 -2.48 19.78 -29.20
C THR A 275 -2.54 18.32 -28.76
N SER A 276 -2.10 18.01 -27.54
CA SER A 276 -2.04 16.66 -27.02
C SER A 276 -3.46 16.07 -26.91
N PRO A 277 -3.72 14.88 -27.49
CA PRO A 277 -5.04 14.27 -27.47
C PRO A 277 -5.52 13.93 -26.05
N ILE A 278 -4.59 13.82 -25.08
CA ILE A 278 -4.87 13.59 -23.67
C ILE A 278 -5.66 14.76 -23.06
N LEU A 279 -5.42 16.00 -23.52
CA LEU A 279 -6.15 17.18 -23.03
C LEU A 279 -7.64 17.16 -23.39
N ASN A 280 -8.03 16.33 -24.36
CA ASN A 280 -9.42 16.17 -24.77
C ASN A 280 -10.16 15.06 -23.99
N ASP A 281 -9.47 14.32 -23.10
CA ASP A 281 -10.15 13.34 -22.24
C ASP A 281 -10.84 14.07 -21.07
N PRO A 282 -12.17 13.94 -20.90
CA PRO A 282 -12.92 14.59 -19.82
C PRO A 282 -12.54 14.10 -18.42
N THR A 283 -11.74 13.05 -18.30
CA THR A 283 -11.22 12.50 -17.04
C THR A 283 -9.80 12.98 -16.73
N TYR A 284 -9.13 13.70 -17.63
CA TYR A 284 -7.82 14.28 -17.38
C TYR A 284 -7.95 15.61 -16.63
N ASP A 285 -7.28 15.70 -15.49
CA ASP A 285 -7.15 16.92 -14.71
C ASP A 285 -5.67 17.35 -14.65
N PRO A 286 -5.26 18.44 -15.32
CA PRO A 286 -3.87 18.89 -15.33
C PRO A 286 -3.37 19.40 -13.97
N ASP A 287 -4.26 19.73 -13.02
CA ASP A 287 -3.88 20.21 -11.70
C ASP A 287 -3.51 19.06 -10.75
N SER A 288 -4.12 17.88 -10.95
CA SER A 288 -3.92 16.70 -10.12
C SER A 288 -3.30 15.51 -10.87
N MET A 289 -2.94 15.68 -12.15
CA MET A 289 -2.39 14.61 -12.97
C MET A 289 -1.21 15.07 -13.85
N SER A 290 -0.35 14.12 -14.22
CA SER A 290 0.89 14.27 -14.98
C SER A 290 1.04 13.08 -15.92
N VAL A 291 1.79 13.16 -17.03
CA VAL A 291 1.84 12.05 -18.00
C VAL A 291 3.06 11.15 -17.76
N ILE A 292 2.88 9.84 -17.90
CA ILE A 292 3.93 8.83 -17.75
C ILE A 292 4.60 8.58 -19.10
N PRO A 293 5.94 8.75 -19.23
CA PRO A 293 6.66 8.38 -20.44
C PRO A 293 6.40 6.92 -20.83
N LYS A 294 6.17 6.64 -22.11
CA LYS A 294 5.87 5.26 -22.54
C LYS A 294 7.07 4.33 -22.35
N SER A 295 8.28 4.85 -22.48
CA SER A 295 9.52 4.11 -22.25
C SER A 295 9.67 3.64 -20.80
N TRP A 296 9.06 4.34 -19.84
CA TRP A 296 9.02 3.90 -18.45
C TRP A 296 8.40 2.52 -18.31
N MET A 297 7.37 2.21 -19.09
CA MET A 297 6.64 0.94 -19.01
C MET A 297 7.41 -0.23 -19.64
N MET A 298 8.59 0.02 -20.20
CA MET A 298 9.43 -1.03 -20.75
C MET A 298 9.92 -1.94 -19.63
N ARG A 299 9.77 -3.25 -19.87
CA ARG A 299 10.27 -4.29 -18.97
C ARG A 299 11.76 -4.09 -18.63
N GLN A 300 12.56 -3.72 -19.62
CA GLN A 300 14.00 -3.49 -19.50
C GLN A 300 14.36 -2.28 -18.61
N VAL A 301 13.42 -1.34 -18.45
CA VAL A 301 13.58 -0.16 -17.58
C VAL A 301 13.06 -0.45 -16.18
N LEU A 302 11.91 -1.12 -16.06
CA LEU A 302 11.28 -1.39 -14.77
C LEU A 302 11.96 -2.49 -13.96
N GLU A 303 12.31 -3.63 -14.58
CA GLU A 303 12.86 -4.77 -13.83
C GLU A 303 14.15 -4.42 -13.07
N PRO A 304 15.14 -3.73 -13.67
CA PRO A 304 16.36 -3.35 -12.96
C PRO A 304 16.15 -2.38 -11.80
N LEU A 305 15.06 -1.59 -11.82
CA LEU A 305 14.75 -0.61 -10.77
C LEU A 305 13.90 -1.22 -9.66
N PHE A 306 12.94 -2.06 -10.01
CA PHE A 306 11.92 -2.52 -9.07
C PHE A 306 12.45 -3.56 -8.07
N GLU A 307 13.24 -4.53 -8.53
CA GLU A 307 13.77 -5.56 -7.64
C GLU A 307 14.66 -4.98 -6.52
N PRO A 308 15.65 -4.10 -6.80
CA PRO A 308 16.41 -3.46 -5.73
C PRO A 308 15.55 -2.66 -4.77
N LEU A 309 14.52 -1.96 -5.27
CA LEU A 309 13.61 -1.18 -4.43
C LEU A 309 12.79 -2.05 -3.49
N ILE A 310 12.29 -3.21 -3.93
CA ILE A 310 11.59 -4.17 -3.06
C ILE A 310 12.50 -4.57 -1.89
N LYS A 311 13.76 -4.91 -2.19
CA LYS A 311 14.75 -5.33 -1.19
C LYS A 311 15.08 -4.20 -0.22
N ILE A 312 15.21 -2.97 -0.71
CA ILE A 312 15.39 -1.78 0.11
C ILE A 312 14.19 -1.57 1.04
N ILE A 313 12.96 -1.59 0.53
CA ILE A 313 11.76 -1.40 1.34
C ILE A 313 11.66 -2.47 2.44
N ALA A 314 11.86 -3.75 2.12
CA ALA A 314 11.80 -4.79 3.13
C ALA A 314 12.87 -4.64 4.21
N TYR A 315 14.11 -4.35 3.81
CA TYR A 315 15.19 -4.11 4.76
C TYR A 315 14.91 -2.88 5.65
N ARG A 316 14.27 -1.83 5.12
CA ARG A 316 13.88 -0.66 5.91
C ARG A 316 12.73 -0.94 6.88
N LEU A 317 11.70 -1.67 6.46
CA LEU A 317 10.50 -1.88 7.26
C LEU A 317 10.65 -2.99 8.31
N GLY A 318 11.36 -4.08 7.97
CA GLY A 318 11.51 -5.23 8.86
C GLY A 318 12.93 -5.82 8.92
N GLY A 319 13.93 -5.04 8.52
CA GLY A 319 15.33 -5.38 8.71
C GLY A 319 15.79 -6.62 7.95
N GLY A 320 16.86 -7.25 8.45
CA GLY A 320 17.42 -8.47 7.87
C GLY A 320 16.42 -9.64 7.84
N LEU A 321 15.46 -9.69 8.78
CA LEU A 321 14.44 -10.73 8.81
C LEU A 321 13.58 -10.68 7.55
N TRP A 322 13.00 -9.53 7.23
CA TRP A 322 12.17 -9.39 6.03
C TRP A 322 13.00 -9.56 4.76
N LEU A 323 14.20 -8.97 4.71
CA LEU A 323 15.09 -9.09 3.56
C LEU A 323 15.40 -10.56 3.23
N SER A 324 15.68 -11.39 4.24
CA SER A 324 15.96 -12.83 4.07
C SER A 324 14.75 -13.66 3.62
N LYS A 325 13.54 -13.06 3.67
CA LYS A 325 12.26 -13.70 3.40
C LYS A 325 11.53 -13.13 2.20
N ILE A 326 12.04 -12.04 1.62
CA ILE A 326 11.76 -11.73 0.22
C ILE A 326 12.26 -12.94 -0.55
N ILE A 327 11.33 -13.61 -1.20
CA ILE A 327 11.68 -14.84 -1.88
C ILE A 327 12.24 -14.41 -3.23
N ASP A 328 13.51 -14.72 -3.52
CA ASP A 328 14.09 -14.63 -4.88
C ASP A 328 13.41 -15.64 -5.87
N SER A 329 12.27 -16.22 -5.50
CA SER A 329 11.56 -17.26 -6.26
C SER A 329 10.96 -16.74 -7.56
N GLU A 330 10.62 -17.70 -8.41
CA GLU A 330 9.89 -17.54 -9.67
C GLU A 330 8.64 -16.65 -9.62
N ILE A 331 8.11 -16.30 -8.45
CA ILE A 331 7.08 -15.26 -8.28
C ILE A 331 7.58 -13.89 -8.81
N ASN A 332 8.88 -13.62 -8.76
CA ASN A 332 9.53 -12.48 -9.42
C ASN A 332 9.61 -12.59 -10.95
N LYS A 333 9.43 -13.78 -11.57
CA LYS A 333 9.39 -13.91 -13.04
C LYS A 333 8.19 -13.20 -13.66
N LYS A 334 7.26 -12.70 -12.83
CA LYS A 334 6.11 -11.91 -13.24
C LYS A 334 6.09 -10.51 -12.61
N ILE A 335 7.23 -9.95 -12.18
CA ILE A 335 7.32 -8.54 -11.72
C ILE A 335 6.65 -7.60 -12.72
N HIS A 336 6.93 -7.72 -14.02
CA HIS A 336 6.26 -6.91 -15.04
C HIS A 336 4.74 -7.14 -15.12
N ASN A 337 4.24 -8.33 -14.80
CA ASN A 337 2.80 -8.61 -14.74
C ASN A 337 2.18 -8.21 -13.40
N GLN A 338 2.95 -8.17 -12.31
CA GLN A 338 2.53 -7.67 -11.00
C GLN A 338 2.48 -6.14 -11.03
N ILE A 339 3.50 -5.47 -11.54
CA ILE A 339 3.46 -4.04 -11.90
C ILE A 339 2.33 -3.83 -12.91
N ARG A 340 2.28 -4.66 -13.95
CA ARG A 340 1.16 -4.91 -14.87
C ARG A 340 -0.20 -4.75 -14.20
N PHE A 341 -0.42 -5.62 -13.22
CA PHE A 341 -1.65 -5.83 -12.47
C PHE A 341 -1.91 -4.71 -11.47
N LEU A 342 -0.91 -4.29 -10.70
CA LEU A 342 -0.99 -3.18 -9.75
C LEU A 342 -1.36 -1.90 -10.50
N ILE A 343 -0.70 -1.60 -11.62
CA ILE A 343 -1.07 -0.44 -12.43
C ILE A 343 -2.37 -0.67 -13.22
N LYS A 344 -2.70 -1.92 -13.60
CA LYS A 344 -3.98 -2.27 -14.24
C LYS A 344 -5.17 -2.21 -13.29
N ASP A 345 -5.02 -2.43 -12.00
CA ASP A 345 -6.12 -2.27 -11.05
C ASP A 345 -6.27 -0.78 -10.68
N VAL A 346 -5.19 -0.01 -10.79
CA VAL A 346 -5.23 1.46 -10.81
C VAL A 346 -5.70 2.00 -12.20
N ASN A 347 -5.99 1.13 -13.20
CA ASN A 347 -6.10 1.50 -14.63
C ASN A 347 -7.05 2.63 -14.95
N LYS A 348 -8.19 2.74 -14.27
CA LYS A 348 -9.19 3.69 -14.72
C LYS A 348 -8.67 5.13 -14.68
N TRP A 349 -7.67 5.38 -13.83
CA TRP A 349 -7.09 6.69 -13.61
C TRP A 349 -5.61 6.75 -14.00
N VAL A 350 -4.84 5.65 -13.88
CA VAL A 350 -3.38 5.69 -14.11
C VAL A 350 -2.90 5.22 -15.49
N LEU A 351 -3.64 4.35 -16.20
CA LEU A 351 -3.13 3.72 -17.43
C LEU A 351 -4.11 3.63 -18.60
N GLY A 352 -5.36 4.06 -18.44
CA GLY A 352 -6.25 4.23 -19.60
C GLY A 352 -5.63 5.13 -20.68
N GLN A 353 -4.82 6.11 -20.26
CA GLN A 353 -4.23 7.14 -21.13
C GLN A 353 -2.75 7.51 -20.85
N LEU A 354 -2.01 6.73 -20.04
CA LEU A 354 -0.63 7.03 -19.60
C LEU A 354 -0.50 8.25 -18.68
N ILE A 355 -1.34 8.37 -17.63
CA ILE A 355 -1.42 9.58 -16.80
C ILE A 355 -1.17 9.20 -15.33
N ARG A 356 -0.11 9.70 -14.71
CA ARG A 356 0.17 9.67 -13.26
C ARG A 356 -0.70 10.69 -12.53
N VAL A 357 -1.43 10.29 -11.51
CA VAL A 357 -2.04 11.21 -10.53
C VAL A 357 -0.95 11.78 -9.61
N GLU A 358 -0.89 13.10 -9.42
CA GLU A 358 -0.03 13.77 -8.46
C GLU A 358 -0.58 13.57 -7.04
N ILE A 359 -0.29 12.41 -6.47
CA ILE A 359 -0.62 12.13 -5.07
C ILE A 359 0.32 12.94 -4.16
N PRO A 360 -0.17 13.54 -3.05
CA PRO A 360 0.68 14.27 -2.11
C PRO A 360 1.91 13.50 -1.62
N ILE A 361 1.82 12.18 -1.37
CA ILE A 361 2.99 11.34 -1.03
C ILE A 361 4.03 11.32 -2.18
N PHE A 362 3.57 11.34 -3.43
CA PHE A 362 4.45 11.42 -4.57
C PHE A 362 5.05 12.81 -4.75
N VAL A 363 4.31 13.87 -4.38
CA VAL A 363 4.78 15.25 -4.39
C VAL A 363 5.84 15.46 -3.30
N GLU A 364 5.61 14.99 -2.09
CA GLU A 364 6.60 15.04 -0.99
C GLU A 364 7.90 14.34 -1.37
N ILE A 365 7.82 13.13 -1.93
CA ILE A 365 9.02 12.40 -2.39
C ILE A 365 9.66 13.08 -3.61
N SER A 366 8.87 13.59 -4.55
CA SER A 366 9.37 14.29 -5.75
C SER A 366 10.05 15.62 -5.40
N ASN A 367 9.53 16.34 -4.40
CA ASN A 367 10.05 17.62 -3.93
C ASN A 367 11.46 17.52 -3.35
N ILE A 368 11.89 16.32 -2.96
CA ILE A 368 13.27 16.05 -2.52
C ILE A 368 14.26 16.43 -3.62
N PHE A 369 13.92 16.24 -4.90
CA PHE A 369 14.78 16.66 -6.02
C PHE A 369 14.71 18.16 -6.30
N THR A 370 13.64 18.83 -5.89
CA THR A 370 13.46 20.28 -6.01
C THR A 370 14.22 21.00 -4.90
N GLU A 371 14.25 20.46 -3.68
CA GLU A 371 15.04 20.98 -2.55
C GLU A 371 16.55 20.83 -2.77
N ILE A 372 17.00 19.76 -3.44
CA ILE A 372 18.41 19.56 -3.80
C ILE A 372 18.92 20.64 -4.78
N LEU A 373 18.04 21.33 -5.51
CA LEU A 373 18.40 22.46 -6.40
C LEU A 373 18.65 23.79 -5.65
N ILE A 374 18.41 23.86 -4.33
CA ILE A 374 18.66 25.07 -3.52
C ILE A 374 19.92 24.85 -2.67
N GLY A 375 21.07 24.84 -3.34
CA GLY A 375 22.38 24.75 -2.72
C GLY A 375 23.55 25.14 -3.60
N TYR A 376 23.30 25.72 -4.78
CA TYR A 376 24.34 26.39 -5.56
C TYR A 376 24.38 27.85 -5.13
N ASN A 377 25.07 28.13 -4.03
CA ASN A 377 25.66 29.44 -3.79
C ASN A 377 27.15 29.27 -3.47
N ASP A 378 27.93 30.05 -4.21
CA ASP A 378 29.34 30.41 -4.02
C ASP A 378 30.44 29.42 -4.40
N SER A 379 30.77 29.45 -5.69
CA SER A 379 32.17 29.70 -6.08
C SER A 379 32.26 30.38 -7.45
N SER A 380 31.72 31.59 -7.56
CA SER A 380 32.31 32.61 -8.42
C SER A 380 33.29 33.41 -7.57
N ASN A 381 34.53 32.93 -7.53
CA ASN A 381 35.76 33.69 -7.28
C ASN A 381 36.94 32.75 -7.54
N GLU A 382 37.30 32.63 -8.82
CA GLU A 382 38.65 32.90 -9.33
C GLU A 382 38.56 33.30 -10.81
#